data_AF-A0A5C7M9M8-F1
#
_entry.id   AF-A0A5C7M9M8-F1
#
_cell.length_a   1.000
_cell.length_b   1.000
_cell.length_c   1.000
_cell.angle_alpha   90.00
_cell.angle_beta   90.00
_cell.angle_gamma   90.00
#
_symmetry.space_group_name_H-M   'P 1'
#
loop_
_entity.id
_entity.type
_entity.pdbx_description
1 polymer ?
#
loop_
_entity_poly.entity_id
_entity_poly.type
_entity_poly.pdbx_seq_one_letter_code
_entity_poly.pdbx_strand_id
1 'polypeptide(L)'
;MPTYVETSAGDCCCGGGGGQPCCDRTISNTLYMTIASDCAKLDGLVITLTYDTGDSRWEGYEPPSATWCEVLVNASCQEDGKIHVVDIFVNGAPLSLTEIESECDPLSVVTEGVQADPEMNSCCPGATFTGTITE
;
A
#
# COMPACT_ATOMS: atom_id res chain seq x y z
N MET A 1 -24.05 37.63 -24.74
CA MET A 1 -22.58 37.57 -24.63
C MET A 1 -22.28 36.70 -23.43
N PRO A 2 -21.87 35.43 -23.58
CA PRO A 2 -21.51 34.60 -22.43
C PRO A 2 -20.08 34.91 -22.01
N THR A 3 -19.93 35.17 -20.73
CA THR A 3 -18.72 35.52 -20.00
C THR A 3 -17.77 34.32 -19.97
N TYR A 4 -16.49 34.57 -20.29
CA TYR A 4 -15.40 33.61 -20.09
C TYR A 4 -15.24 33.32 -18.60
N VAL A 5 -15.20 32.03 -18.23
CA VAL A 5 -14.59 31.58 -16.97
C VAL A 5 -13.18 31.15 -17.33
N GLU A 6 -12.19 31.97 -16.97
CA GLU A 6 -10.79 31.56 -16.92
C GLU A 6 -10.65 30.53 -15.79
N THR A 7 -10.62 29.25 -16.14
CA THR A 7 -10.00 28.25 -15.27
C THR A 7 -8.50 28.45 -15.34
N SER A 8 -7.97 29.18 -14.36
CA SER A 8 -6.59 29.06 -13.91
C SER A 8 -6.39 27.67 -13.30
N ALA A 9 -6.18 26.66 -14.15
CA ALA A 9 -5.47 25.46 -13.75
C ALA A 9 -4.00 25.84 -13.66
N GLY A 10 -3.58 26.22 -12.45
CA GLY A 10 -2.19 26.39 -12.12
C GLY A 10 -1.42 25.10 -12.36
N ASP A 11 -0.17 25.27 -12.79
CA ASP A 11 0.94 24.33 -12.76
C ASP A 11 0.71 22.98 -12.04
N CYS A 12 0.62 21.89 -12.81
CA CYS A 12 1.17 20.59 -12.40
C CYS A 12 2.15 20.14 -13.50
N CYS A 13 3.43 20.22 -13.17
CA CYS A 13 4.59 20.14 -14.05
C CYS A 13 4.66 18.85 -14.88
N CYS A 14 4.44 18.99 -16.19
CA CYS A 14 4.95 18.04 -17.17
C CYS A 14 6.48 18.18 -17.30
N GLY A 15 7.24 17.37 -16.56
CA GLY A 15 8.67 17.16 -16.75
C GLY A 15 8.94 15.74 -17.25
N GLY A 16 9.37 15.61 -18.51
CA GLY A 16 9.40 14.37 -19.28
C GLY A 16 10.06 13.15 -18.62
N GLY A 17 9.36 12.01 -18.67
CA GLY A 17 9.88 10.74 -18.17
C GLY A 17 8.88 9.60 -17.93
N GLY A 18 7.79 9.49 -18.70
CA GLY A 18 7.18 8.18 -18.99
C GLY A 18 6.34 7.44 -17.95
N GLY A 19 5.72 8.11 -16.97
CA GLY A 19 4.64 7.52 -16.16
C GLY A 19 3.79 8.62 -15.53
N GLN A 20 2.46 8.54 -15.64
CA GLN A 20 1.60 9.41 -14.84
C GLN A 20 1.76 9.04 -13.36
N PRO A 21 1.90 10.01 -12.44
CA PRO A 21 1.96 9.72 -11.02
C PRO A 21 0.66 9.04 -10.58
N CYS A 22 0.78 7.95 -9.82
CA CYS A 22 -0.34 7.22 -9.23
C CYS A 22 -1.19 8.18 -8.43
N CYS A 23 -0.54 9.06 -7.68
CA CYS A 23 -1.14 9.97 -6.71
C CYS A 23 -1.92 11.15 -7.32
N ASP A 24 -1.71 11.47 -8.60
CA ASP A 24 -2.53 12.48 -9.30
C ASP A 24 -3.74 11.88 -10.01
N ARG A 25 -3.83 10.54 -10.07
CA ARG A 25 -5.08 9.89 -10.46
C ARG A 25 -6.07 10.04 -9.30
N THR A 26 -7.37 10.04 -9.61
CA THR A 26 -8.43 9.87 -8.61
C THR A 26 -8.37 8.43 -8.10
N ILE A 27 -7.29 8.07 -7.39
CA ILE A 27 -7.10 6.75 -6.82
C ILE A 27 -8.33 6.45 -5.99
N SER A 28 -8.84 5.23 -6.13
CA SER A 28 -9.95 4.76 -5.32
C SER A 28 -9.67 5.01 -3.83
N ASN A 29 -10.67 5.50 -3.10
CA ASN A 29 -10.61 5.58 -1.63
C ASN A 29 -10.44 4.20 -0.97
N THR A 30 -10.65 3.14 -1.74
CA THR A 30 -10.49 1.75 -1.32
C THR A 30 -9.47 1.07 -2.22
N LEU A 31 -8.43 0.52 -1.62
CA LEU A 31 -7.45 -0.35 -2.26
C LEU A 31 -7.50 -1.74 -1.62
N TYR A 32 -6.90 -2.72 -2.27
CA TYR A 32 -6.79 -4.08 -1.74
C TYR A 32 -5.33 -4.51 -1.74
N MET A 33 -4.87 -5.05 -0.61
CA MET A 33 -3.57 -5.68 -0.50
C MET A 33 -3.72 -7.19 -0.42
N THR A 34 -3.06 -7.92 -1.30
CA THR A 34 -2.92 -9.38 -1.22
C THR A 34 -1.53 -9.74 -0.70
N ILE A 35 -1.46 -10.63 0.29
CA ILE A 35 -0.19 -11.13 0.85
C ILE A 35 0.07 -12.54 0.32
N ALA A 36 1.21 -12.75 -0.30
CA ALA A 36 1.78 -14.06 -0.57
C ALA A 36 2.92 -14.34 0.41
N SER A 37 2.97 -15.55 0.98
CA SER A 37 3.99 -15.90 1.99
C SER A 37 4.23 -17.40 2.04
N ASP A 38 5.41 -17.80 2.51
CA ASP A 38 5.67 -19.19 2.91
C ASP A 38 4.95 -19.60 4.20
N CYS A 39 4.30 -18.65 4.88
CA CYS A 39 3.42 -18.91 6.01
C CYS A 39 1.95 -19.08 5.60
N ALA A 40 1.43 -20.31 5.72
CA ALA A 40 0.04 -20.65 5.35
C ALA A 40 -1.06 -19.88 6.12
N LYS A 41 -0.71 -19.20 7.22
CA LYS A 41 -1.66 -18.35 7.98
C LYS A 41 -1.83 -16.95 7.41
N LEU A 42 -1.00 -16.57 6.43
CA LEU A 42 -0.99 -15.24 5.82
C LEU A 42 -1.02 -15.32 4.30
N ASP A 43 -0.61 -16.45 3.73
CA ASP A 43 -0.65 -16.69 2.29
C ASP A 43 -2.08 -16.60 1.73
N GLY A 44 -2.24 -15.75 0.71
CA GLY A 44 -3.52 -15.45 0.07
C GLY A 44 -4.43 -14.50 0.86
N LEU A 45 -3.96 -13.93 1.98
CA LEU A 45 -4.77 -12.98 2.75
C LEU A 45 -4.99 -11.70 1.94
N VAL A 46 -6.25 -11.26 1.87
CA VAL A 46 -6.65 -10.00 1.22
C VAL A 46 -7.13 -9.02 2.28
N ILE A 47 -6.48 -7.86 2.35
CA ILE A 47 -6.77 -6.79 3.30
C ILE A 47 -7.33 -5.60 2.53
N THR A 48 -8.48 -5.09 2.95
CA THR A 48 -9.05 -3.86 2.38
C THR A 48 -8.39 -2.65 3.04
N LEU A 49 -7.78 -1.78 2.24
CA LEU A 49 -7.19 -0.53 2.71
C LEU A 49 -8.15 0.62 2.42
N THR A 50 -8.48 1.41 3.44
CA THR A 50 -9.34 2.58 3.31
C THR A 50 -8.52 3.85 3.46
N TYR A 51 -8.74 4.82 2.59
CA TYR A 51 -8.06 6.11 2.65
C TYR A 51 -8.55 6.93 3.85
N ASP A 52 -7.62 7.27 4.75
CA ASP A 52 -7.84 8.21 5.84
C ASP A 52 -7.34 9.61 5.43
N THR A 53 -8.27 10.55 5.30
CA THR A 53 -7.98 11.94 4.95
C THR A 53 -7.23 12.71 6.04
N GLY A 54 -7.31 12.28 7.30
CA GLY A 54 -6.61 12.93 8.42
C GLY A 54 -5.10 12.68 8.37
N ASP A 55 -4.71 11.45 8.04
CA ASP A 55 -3.32 11.01 7.97
C ASP A 55 -2.78 10.95 6.52
N SER A 56 -3.63 11.21 5.52
CA SER A 56 -3.29 11.19 4.08
C SER A 56 -2.66 9.87 3.63
N ARG A 57 -3.22 8.74 4.08
CA ARG A 57 -2.74 7.39 3.79
C ARG A 57 -3.89 6.39 3.70
N TRP A 58 -3.66 5.27 3.03
CA TRP A 58 -4.52 4.10 3.10
C TRP A 58 -4.09 3.22 4.27
N GLU A 59 -5.06 2.84 5.10
CA GLU A 59 -4.85 1.91 6.21
C GLU A 59 -5.78 0.72 6.08
N GLY A 60 -5.25 -0.48 6.33
CA GLY A 60 -6.04 -1.69 6.41
C GLY A 60 -5.65 -2.51 7.63
N TYR A 61 -6.64 -3.03 8.33
CA TYR A 61 -6.48 -3.84 9.51
C TYR A 61 -7.26 -5.14 9.38
N GLU A 62 -6.57 -6.26 9.50
CA GLU A 62 -7.18 -7.59 9.63
C GLU A 62 -7.01 -8.07 11.07
N PRO A 63 -8.10 -8.25 11.83
CA PRO A 63 -8.02 -8.71 13.21
C PRO A 63 -7.50 -10.14 13.33
N PRO A 64 -6.86 -10.49 14.46
CA PRO A 64 -6.40 -11.85 14.69
C PRO A 64 -7.57 -12.84 14.81
N SER A 65 -7.34 -14.09 14.42
CA SER A 65 -8.29 -15.18 14.64
C SER A 65 -7.57 -16.45 15.09
N ALA A 66 -8.30 -17.55 15.26
CA ALA A 66 -7.68 -18.83 15.59
C ALA A 66 -6.78 -19.38 14.45
N THR A 67 -6.99 -18.94 13.21
CA THR A 67 -6.33 -19.47 12.01
C THR A 67 -5.44 -18.44 11.30
N TRP A 68 -5.58 -17.16 11.62
CA TRP A 68 -4.89 -16.04 10.98
C TRP A 68 -4.32 -15.11 12.04
N CYS A 69 -3.29 -14.36 11.67
CA CYS A 69 -2.67 -13.41 12.59
C CYS A 69 -3.17 -12.00 12.34
N GLU A 70 -3.06 -11.16 13.35
CA GLU A 70 -3.33 -9.74 13.17
C GLU A 70 -2.39 -9.17 12.10
N VAL A 71 -2.92 -8.40 11.17
CA VAL A 71 -2.13 -7.67 10.18
C VAL A 71 -2.60 -6.23 10.08
N LEU A 72 -1.66 -5.29 10.13
CA LEU A 72 -1.89 -3.87 9.88
C LEU A 72 -1.02 -3.45 8.70
N VAL A 73 -1.62 -2.78 7.72
CA VAL A 73 -0.95 -2.27 6.52
C VAL A 73 -1.18 -0.78 6.42
N ASN A 74 -0.10 -0.04 6.14
CA ASN A 74 -0.15 1.38 5.82
C ASN A 74 0.50 1.61 4.45
N ALA A 75 -0.19 2.32 3.57
CA ALA A 75 0.35 2.77 2.30
C ALA A 75 0.07 4.26 2.11
N SER A 76 1.00 5.00 1.52
CA SER A 76 0.84 6.43 1.30
C SER A 76 1.41 6.87 -0.03
N CYS A 77 0.90 8.00 -0.52
CA CYS A 77 1.50 8.71 -1.63
C CYS A 77 2.80 9.37 -1.19
N GLN A 78 3.89 9.12 -1.91
CA GLN A 78 5.19 9.74 -1.66
C GLN A 78 5.44 10.90 -2.64
N GLU A 79 6.49 11.69 -2.37
CA GLU A 79 6.84 12.87 -3.19
C GLU A 79 7.20 12.53 -4.64
N ASP A 80 7.53 11.27 -4.93
CA ASP A 80 7.77 10.77 -6.29
C ASP A 80 6.47 10.51 -7.08
N GLY A 81 5.31 10.77 -6.47
CA GLY A 81 3.99 10.61 -7.07
C GLY A 81 3.52 9.15 -7.15
N LYS A 82 4.21 8.22 -6.48
CA LYS A 82 3.82 6.80 -6.40
C LYS A 82 3.19 6.47 -5.05
N ILE A 83 2.42 5.38 -5.03
CA ILE A 83 1.97 4.78 -3.77
C ILE A 83 3.08 3.86 -3.27
N HIS A 84 3.46 4.05 -2.01
CA HIS A 84 4.43 3.20 -1.32
C HIS A 84 3.78 2.53 -0.13
N VAL A 85 4.15 1.28 0.12
CA VAL A 85 3.83 0.62 1.39
C VAL A 85 4.80 1.15 2.44
N VAL A 86 4.27 1.87 3.43
CA VAL A 86 5.06 2.52 4.48
C VAL A 86 5.43 1.50 5.54
N ASP A 87 4.43 0.78 6.05
CA ASP A 87 4.61 -0.18 7.13
C ASP A 87 3.64 -1.37 6.96
N ILE A 88 4.13 -2.55 7.31
CA ILE A 88 3.32 -3.73 7.56
C ILE A 88 3.68 -4.26 8.94
N PHE A 89 2.67 -4.46 9.78
CA PHE A 89 2.83 -5.12 11.07
C PHE A 89 2.08 -6.45 11.04
N VAL A 90 2.73 -7.51 11.52
CA VAL A 90 2.08 -8.79 11.78
C VAL A 90 2.14 -9.02 13.29
N ASN A 91 0.98 -9.10 13.94
CA ASN A 91 0.84 -9.30 15.38
C ASN A 91 1.71 -8.34 16.20
N GLY A 92 1.70 -7.06 15.82
CA GLY A 92 2.50 -5.99 16.43
C GLY A 92 3.99 -5.96 16.06
N ALA A 93 4.50 -6.92 15.30
CA ALA A 93 5.91 -6.93 14.84
C ALA A 93 6.02 -6.34 13.43
N PRO A 94 6.89 -5.32 13.21
CA PRO A 94 7.07 -4.72 11.89
C PRO A 94 7.80 -5.68 10.94
N LEU A 95 7.49 -5.57 9.65
CA LEU A 95 8.26 -6.19 8.58
C LEU A 95 9.35 -5.21 8.10
N SER A 96 10.51 -5.74 7.75
CA SER A 96 11.51 -4.99 6.99
C SER A 96 11.11 -5.03 5.53
N LEU A 97 10.66 -3.90 4.98
CA LEU A 97 10.11 -3.81 3.63
C LEU A 97 11.16 -3.41 2.59
N THR A 98 10.96 -3.84 1.35
CA THR A 98 11.68 -3.41 0.15
C THR A 98 10.67 -3.32 -0.98
N GLU A 99 10.48 -2.13 -1.53
CA GLU A 99 9.62 -1.95 -2.71
C GLU A 99 10.32 -2.43 -3.98
N ILE A 100 9.57 -3.13 -4.83
CA ILE A 100 10.11 -3.81 -6.03
C ILE A 100 9.55 -3.20 -7.30
N GLU A 101 8.24 -2.95 -7.32
CA GLU A 101 7.54 -2.50 -8.51
C GLU A 101 6.37 -1.60 -8.13
N SER A 102 6.12 -0.58 -8.96
CA SER A 102 5.00 0.34 -8.78
C SER A 102 4.55 0.84 -10.16
N GLU A 103 3.33 0.45 -10.54
CA GLU A 103 2.62 0.81 -11.76
C GLU A 103 1.31 1.52 -11.40
N CYS A 104 0.91 2.50 -12.22
CA CYS A 104 -0.25 3.36 -11.95
C CYS A 104 -1.43 3.14 -12.92
N ASP A 105 -1.25 2.32 -13.96
CA ASP A 105 -2.28 1.99 -14.94
C ASP A 105 -2.07 0.60 -15.57
N PRO A 106 -2.64 -0.47 -14.99
CA PRO A 106 -3.45 -0.50 -13.76
C PRO A 106 -2.62 -0.20 -12.51
N LEU A 107 -3.26 0.20 -11.41
CA LEU A 107 -2.55 0.33 -10.14
C LEU A 107 -2.04 -1.04 -9.67
N SER A 108 -0.74 -1.16 -9.49
CA SER A 108 -0.08 -2.35 -8.95
C SER A 108 1.17 -1.92 -8.19
N VAL A 109 1.22 -2.16 -6.88
CA VAL A 109 2.43 -1.94 -6.07
C VAL A 109 2.86 -3.26 -5.47
N VAL A 110 4.10 -3.66 -5.71
CA VAL A 110 4.68 -4.90 -5.17
C VAL A 110 5.77 -4.55 -4.17
N THR A 111 5.60 -5.03 -2.95
CA THR A 111 6.59 -4.94 -1.87
C THR A 111 6.99 -6.34 -1.43
N GLU A 112 8.27 -6.55 -1.14
CA GLU A 112 8.73 -7.71 -0.38
C GLU A 112 9.09 -7.30 1.03
N GLY A 113 8.92 -8.22 1.97
CA GLY A 113 9.38 -8.00 3.32
C GLY A 113 9.72 -9.29 4.04
N VAL A 114 10.51 -9.16 5.09
CA VAL A 114 10.82 -10.25 6.01
C VAL A 114 10.45 -9.80 7.41
N GLN A 115 9.89 -10.70 8.20
CA GLN A 115 9.59 -10.40 9.59
C GLN A 115 10.88 -10.05 10.35
N ALA A 116 10.92 -8.83 10.90
CA ALA A 116 12.14 -8.27 11.47
C ALA A 116 12.60 -9.02 12.73
N ASP A 117 11.69 -9.65 13.47
CA ASP A 117 12.00 -10.34 14.72
C ASP A 117 11.14 -11.61 14.92
N PRO A 118 11.72 -12.82 14.84
CA PRO A 118 11.02 -14.08 15.10
C PRO A 118 10.70 -14.33 16.58
N GLU A 119 11.34 -13.61 17.52
CA GLU A 119 11.08 -13.73 18.96
C GLU A 119 9.91 -12.85 19.41
N MET A 120 9.62 -11.75 18.68
CA MET A 120 8.47 -10.88 18.95
C MET A 120 7.14 -11.43 18.42
N ASN A 121 7.15 -12.41 17.52
CA ASN A 121 5.92 -12.94 16.93
C ASN A 121 5.97 -14.44 16.65
N SER A 122 5.06 -15.19 17.28
CA SER A 122 4.89 -16.64 17.08
C SER A 122 4.07 -17.03 15.84
N CYS A 123 3.55 -16.05 15.10
CA CYS A 123 2.66 -16.28 13.98
C CYS A 123 3.36 -16.99 12.81
N CYS A 124 4.41 -16.35 12.29
CA CYS A 124 5.15 -16.72 11.08
C CYS A 124 6.63 -16.32 11.21
N PRO A 125 7.33 -16.80 12.27
CA PRO A 125 8.68 -16.33 12.58
C PRO A 125 9.64 -16.55 11.41
N GLY A 126 10.24 -15.46 10.92
CA GLY A 126 11.21 -15.48 9.83
C GLY A 126 10.64 -15.75 8.44
N ALA A 127 9.31 -15.75 8.28
CA ALA A 127 8.65 -15.89 6.99
C ALA A 127 8.99 -14.71 6.07
N THR A 128 9.02 -15.00 4.78
CA THR A 128 9.14 -13.97 3.72
C THR A 128 7.74 -13.66 3.19
N PHE A 129 7.53 -12.40 2.84
CA PHE A 129 6.24 -11.86 2.42
C PHE A 129 6.42 -11.11 1.12
N THR A 130 5.47 -11.28 0.21
CA THR A 130 5.27 -10.41 -0.95
C THR A 130 3.87 -9.82 -0.85
N GLY A 131 3.78 -8.51 -0.75
CA GLY A 131 2.53 -7.76 -0.76
C GLY A 131 2.25 -7.16 -2.13
N THR A 132 1.02 -7.27 -2.61
CA THR A 132 0.57 -6.62 -3.85
C THR A 132 -0.65 -5.75 -3.59
N ILE A 133 -0.56 -4.44 -3.85
CA ILE A 133 -1.68 -3.50 -3.76
C ILE A 133 -2.30 -3.27 -5.14
N THR A 134 -3.63 -3.36 -5.23
CA THR A 134 -4.44 -3.03 -6.41
C THR A 134 -5.63 -2.15 -6.05
N GLU A 135 -6.28 -1.55 -7.06
CA GLU A 135 -7.61 -0.92 -6.92
C GLU A 135 -8.74 -1.94 -6.73
#